data_AF-A0A926TGE9-F1
#
_entry.id   AF-A0A926TGE9-F1
#
_cell.length_a   1.000
_cell.length_b   1.000
_cell.length_c   1.000
_cell.angle_alpha   90.00
_cell.angle_beta   90.00
_cell.angle_gamma   90.00
#
_symmetry.space_group_name_H-M   'P 1'
#
loop_
_entity.id
_entity.type
_entity.pdbx_description
1 polymer ?
#
loop_
_entity_poly.entity_id
_entity_poly.type
_entity_poly.pdbx_seq_one_letter_code
_entity_poly.pdbx_strand_id
1 'polypeptide(L)'
;IAGRPLIEVLLIYGNQTRGFPDLTKMAPNVYQWLSDDWYDIVVPIGILVTLTILFQFVRSAYRSRVVLDREQMLQLALTGALLMPYFLPKMHDRYFFLADILSILFAFYFPRYLWVAIVVEICSLLSYAPMLLGDTVVSLKVLSIVLGAAIWFMVRLHIKTFYPKSNSGPSQETLIVK
;
A
#
# COMPACT_ATOMS: atom_id res chain seq x y z
N ILE A 1 -30.71 -36.03 13.98
CA ILE A 1 -29.58 -35.06 13.93
C ILE A 1 -30.10 -33.85 13.18
N ALA A 2 -30.57 -32.82 13.89
CA ALA A 2 -31.04 -31.58 13.26
C ALA A 2 -29.80 -30.71 12.99
N GLY A 3 -29.56 -30.39 11.71
CA GLY A 3 -28.49 -29.49 11.31
C GLY A 3 -28.75 -28.05 11.76
N ARG A 4 -27.71 -27.21 11.71
CA ARG A 4 -27.88 -25.78 11.97
C ARG A 4 -28.79 -25.13 10.91
N PRO A 5 -29.64 -24.17 11.29
CA PRO A 5 -30.49 -23.46 10.34
C PRO A 5 -29.67 -22.77 9.24
N LEU A 6 -30.16 -22.82 7.99
CA LEU A 6 -29.47 -22.29 6.80
C LEU A 6 -29.07 -20.82 6.95
N ILE A 7 -29.91 -20.02 7.61
CA ILE A 7 -29.62 -18.60 7.86
C ILE A 7 -28.43 -18.43 8.80
N GLU A 8 -28.26 -19.33 9.77
CA GLU A 8 -27.12 -19.31 10.67
C GLU A 8 -25.85 -19.70 9.90
N VAL A 9 -25.92 -20.74 9.07
CA VAL A 9 -24.80 -21.13 8.19
C VAL A 9 -24.36 -19.98 7.27
N LEU A 10 -25.32 -19.24 6.69
CA LEU A 10 -25.05 -18.11 5.82
C LEU A 10 -24.48 -16.90 6.59
N LEU A 11 -25.04 -16.60 7.77
CA LEU A 11 -24.67 -15.44 8.58
C LEU A 11 -23.44 -15.68 9.46
N ILE A 12 -22.94 -16.91 9.62
CA ILE A 12 -21.73 -17.21 10.39
C ILE A 12 -20.56 -16.33 9.93
N TYR A 13 -20.33 -16.21 8.63
CA TYR A 13 -19.23 -15.40 8.09
C TYR A 13 -19.47 -13.89 8.27
N GLY A 14 -20.72 -13.43 8.15
CA GLY A 14 -21.10 -12.05 8.43
C GLY A 14 -20.86 -11.68 9.90
N ASN A 15 -21.28 -12.54 10.82
CA ASN A 15 -21.16 -12.32 12.26
C ASN A 15 -19.72 -12.47 12.78
N GLN A 16 -18.86 -13.25 12.12
CA GLN A 16 -17.44 -13.37 12.48
C GLN A 16 -16.65 -12.05 12.31
N THR A 17 -17.07 -11.17 11.40
CA THR A 17 -16.38 -9.88 11.19
C THR A 17 -16.51 -8.89 12.35
N ARG A 18 -17.39 -9.15 13.33
CA ARG A 18 -17.60 -8.32 14.52
C ARG A 18 -16.71 -8.69 15.72
N GLY A 19 -15.92 -9.78 15.63
CA GLY A 19 -15.29 -10.40 16.81
C GLY A 19 -13.95 -9.80 17.28
N PHE A 20 -13.33 -8.86 16.56
CA PHE A 20 -12.01 -8.34 16.92
C PHE A 20 -11.95 -6.81 16.82
N PRO A 21 -12.02 -6.08 17.96
CA PRO A 21 -11.99 -4.62 18.00
C PRO A 21 -10.57 -4.04 17.90
N ASP A 22 -9.66 -4.67 17.13
CA ASP A 22 -8.30 -4.17 16.97
C ASP A 22 -8.22 -3.26 15.73
N LEU A 23 -7.72 -2.03 15.88
CA LEU A 23 -7.48 -1.14 14.74
C LEU A 23 -6.43 -1.71 13.78
N THR A 24 -5.47 -2.46 14.31
CA THR A 24 -4.50 -3.19 13.51
C THR A 24 -3.91 -4.38 14.26
N LYS A 25 -3.62 -5.46 13.52
CA LYS A 25 -2.96 -6.65 14.09
C LYS A 25 -1.52 -6.68 13.61
N MET A 26 -0.65 -6.03 14.38
CA MET A 26 0.80 -5.95 14.15
C MET A 26 1.22 -5.35 12.80
N ALA A 27 0.32 -4.71 12.03
CA ALA A 27 0.68 -4.13 10.73
C ALA A 27 1.33 -2.74 10.86
N PRO A 28 2.40 -2.42 10.10
CA PRO A 28 3.07 -1.13 10.15
C PRO A 28 2.33 -0.06 9.32
N ASN A 29 1.12 0.30 9.75
CA ASN A 29 0.24 1.24 9.05
C ASN A 29 0.02 2.55 9.83
N VAL A 30 -0.71 3.51 9.25
CA VAL A 30 -1.00 4.80 9.91
C VAL A 30 -1.80 4.67 11.21
N TYR A 31 -2.55 3.58 11.39
CA TYR A 31 -3.36 3.37 12.58
C TYR A 31 -2.55 2.95 13.81
N GLN A 32 -1.27 2.59 13.67
CA GLN A 32 -0.34 2.38 14.79
C GLN A 32 -0.17 3.60 15.71
N TRP A 33 -0.57 4.78 15.23
CA TRP A 33 -0.48 6.04 15.96
C TRP A 33 -1.78 6.41 16.69
N LEU A 34 -2.88 5.68 16.44
CA LEU A 34 -4.17 5.92 17.06
C LEU A 34 -4.44 4.87 18.15
N SER A 35 -5.15 5.26 19.21
CA SER A 35 -5.56 4.31 20.25
C SER A 35 -6.85 3.59 19.84
N ASP A 36 -6.96 2.32 20.26
CA ASP A 36 -8.12 1.47 19.98
C ASP A 36 -9.43 2.01 20.60
N ASP A 37 -9.35 2.94 21.56
CA ASP A 37 -10.52 3.58 22.18
C ASP A 37 -11.43 4.30 21.17
N TRP A 38 -10.87 4.72 20.03
CA TRP A 38 -11.58 5.43 18.97
C TRP A 38 -12.03 4.52 17.83
N TYR A 39 -12.00 3.20 18.00
CA TYR A 39 -12.26 2.21 16.96
C TYR A 39 -13.52 2.48 16.15
N ASP A 40 -14.67 2.69 16.81
CA ASP A 40 -15.97 2.85 16.15
C ASP A 40 -16.04 4.11 15.27
N ILE A 41 -15.22 5.11 15.56
CA ILE A 41 -15.16 6.38 14.82
C ILE A 41 -14.07 6.32 13.74
N VAL A 42 -12.90 5.79 14.08
CA VAL A 42 -11.72 5.75 13.20
C VAL A 42 -11.91 4.77 12.05
N VAL A 43 -12.54 3.62 12.28
CA VAL A 43 -12.76 2.61 11.23
C VAL A 43 -13.58 3.17 10.06
N PRO A 44 -14.80 3.73 10.24
CA PRO A 44 -15.59 4.22 9.11
C PRO A 44 -14.92 5.40 8.39
N ILE A 45 -14.27 6.31 9.13
CA ILE A 45 -13.51 7.43 8.56
C ILE A 45 -12.32 6.89 7.76
N GLY A 46 -11.58 5.94 8.31
CA GLY A 46 -10.43 5.29 7.67
C GLY A 46 -10.80 4.57 6.37
N ILE A 47 -11.96 3.89 6.35
CA ILE A 47 -12.51 3.29 5.13
C ILE A 47 -12.81 4.38 4.09
N LEU A 48 -13.48 5.47 4.47
CA LEU A 48 -13.78 6.56 3.56
C LEU A 48 -12.51 7.20 2.99
N VAL A 49 -11.52 7.47 3.84
CA VAL A 49 -10.20 7.98 3.43
C VAL A 49 -9.53 7.02 2.46
N THR A 50 -9.53 5.71 2.76
CA THR A 50 -8.93 4.70 1.86
C THR A 50 -9.62 4.66 0.51
N LEU A 51 -10.96 4.70 0.48
CA LEU A 51 -11.74 4.74 -0.75
C LEU A 51 -11.42 5.99 -1.57
N THR A 52 -11.30 7.16 -0.92
CA THR A 52 -10.92 8.39 -1.63
C THR A 52 -9.50 8.32 -2.19
N ILE A 53 -8.52 7.80 -1.44
CA ILE A 53 -7.14 7.61 -1.92
C ILE A 53 -7.12 6.64 -3.11
N LEU A 54 -7.80 5.51 -3.00
CA LEU A 54 -7.91 4.52 -4.05
C LEU A 54 -8.55 5.10 -5.31
N PHE A 55 -9.65 5.83 -5.15
CA PHE A 55 -10.33 6.50 -6.25
C PHE A 55 -9.39 7.47 -6.97
N GLN A 56 -8.64 8.27 -6.21
CA GLN A 56 -7.67 9.21 -6.79
C GLN A 56 -6.51 8.51 -7.49
N PHE A 57 -6.02 7.40 -6.93
CA PHE A 57 -4.98 6.57 -7.54
C PHE A 57 -5.44 5.98 -8.88
N VAL A 58 -6.62 5.35 -8.92
CA VAL A 58 -7.20 4.77 -10.15
C VAL A 58 -7.49 5.87 -11.17
N ARG A 59 -8.07 7.01 -10.75
CA ARG A 59 -8.33 8.15 -11.63
C ARG A 59 -7.05 8.72 -12.23
N SER A 60 -5.96 8.80 -11.46
CA SER A 60 -4.64 9.25 -11.92
C SER A 60 -4.10 8.32 -13.01
N ALA A 61 -4.13 7.01 -12.77
CA ALA A 61 -3.71 6.01 -13.75
C ALA A 61 -4.57 6.08 -15.02
N TYR A 62 -5.89 6.21 -14.90
CA TYR A 62 -6.80 6.31 -16.04
C TYR A 62 -6.59 7.58 -16.89
N ARG A 63 -6.30 8.73 -16.25
CA ARG A 63 -6.09 10.01 -16.95
C ARG A 63 -4.74 10.16 -17.65
N SER A 64 -3.74 9.39 -17.23
CA SER A 64 -2.38 9.48 -17.78
C SER A 64 -2.29 9.20 -19.29
N ARG A 65 -3.23 8.41 -19.83
CA ARG A 65 -3.23 7.91 -21.23
C ARG A 65 -1.91 7.21 -21.63
N VAL A 66 -1.09 6.80 -20.66
CA VAL A 66 0.16 6.07 -20.90
C VAL A 66 -0.17 4.63 -21.29
N VAL A 67 0.59 4.10 -22.25
CA VAL A 67 0.48 2.68 -22.65
C VAL A 67 0.94 1.83 -21.46
N LEU A 68 0.06 0.96 -21.00
CA LEU A 68 0.35 0.03 -19.91
C LEU A 68 1.23 -1.11 -20.46
N ASP A 69 2.53 -0.91 -20.45
CA ASP A 69 3.48 -2.01 -20.64
C ASP A 69 3.76 -2.71 -19.30
N ARG A 70 4.48 -3.84 -19.33
CA ARG A 70 4.74 -4.72 -18.19
C ARG A 70 5.32 -3.97 -16.99
N GLU A 71 6.21 -3.02 -17.26
CA GLU A 71 6.84 -2.17 -16.25
C GLU A 71 5.83 -1.25 -15.54
N GLN A 72 4.97 -0.57 -16.29
CA GLN A 72 3.96 0.34 -15.74
C GLN A 72 2.88 -0.45 -14.99
N MET A 73 2.51 -1.63 -15.48
CA MET A 73 1.61 -2.54 -14.78
C MET A 73 2.19 -2.98 -13.44
N LEU A 74 3.47 -3.38 -13.42
CA LEU A 74 4.15 -3.80 -12.19
C LEU A 74 4.25 -2.64 -11.19
N GLN A 75 4.62 -1.45 -11.66
CA GLN A 75 4.68 -0.26 -10.81
C GLN A 75 3.31 0.11 -10.22
N LEU A 76 2.24 0.02 -11.01
CA LEU A 76 0.87 0.26 -10.56
C LEU A 76 0.42 -0.79 -9.53
N ALA A 77 0.70 -2.07 -9.82
CA ALA A 77 0.38 -3.18 -8.93
C ALA A 77 1.08 -3.04 -7.58
N LEU A 78 2.38 -2.77 -7.57
CA LEU A 78 3.16 -2.58 -6.34
C LEU A 78 2.67 -1.37 -5.55
N THR A 79 2.42 -0.24 -6.22
CA THR A 79 1.92 0.97 -5.54
C THR A 79 0.55 0.71 -4.90
N GLY A 80 -0.36 0.02 -5.60
CA GLY A 80 -1.66 -0.35 -5.04
C GLY A 80 -1.54 -1.35 -3.89
N ALA A 81 -0.68 -2.37 -4.04
CA ALA A 81 -0.43 -3.38 -3.03
C ALA A 81 0.20 -2.81 -1.75
N LEU A 82 0.92 -1.69 -1.82
CA LEU A 82 1.41 -0.98 -0.64
C LEU A 82 0.37 0.01 -0.07
N LEU A 83 -0.34 0.76 -0.92
CA LEU A 83 -1.33 1.76 -0.50
C LEU A 83 -2.46 1.15 0.31
N MET A 84 -3.01 0.02 -0.14
CA MET A 84 -4.16 -0.62 0.51
C MET A 84 -3.88 -1.04 1.96
N PRO A 85 -2.90 -1.91 2.25
CA PRO A 85 -2.61 -2.33 3.62
C PRO A 85 -2.09 -1.21 4.52
N TYR A 86 -1.55 -0.13 3.93
CA TYR A 86 -1.09 1.03 4.69
C TYR A 86 -2.22 1.97 5.10
N PHE A 87 -3.22 2.21 4.26
CA PHE A 87 -4.30 3.16 4.55
C PHE A 87 -5.59 2.52 5.08
N LEU A 88 -5.83 1.23 4.82
CA LEU A 88 -7.03 0.55 5.26
C LEU A 88 -6.95 0.17 6.76
N PRO A 89 -8.00 0.40 7.56
CA PRO A 89 -8.03 -0.05 8.95
C PRO A 89 -8.24 -1.57 9.04
N LYS A 90 -7.98 -2.15 10.22
CA LYS A 90 -8.10 -3.59 10.51
C LYS A 90 -7.15 -4.48 9.71
N MET A 91 -6.06 -3.90 9.19
CA MET A 91 -5.06 -4.65 8.44
C MET A 91 -4.10 -5.41 9.38
N HIS A 92 -3.67 -6.56 8.88
CA HIS A 92 -2.70 -7.47 9.49
C HIS A 92 -1.41 -7.46 8.65
N ASP A 93 -0.26 -7.77 9.27
CA ASP A 93 1.05 -7.86 8.60
C ASP A 93 1.03 -8.69 7.30
N ARG A 94 0.26 -9.79 7.26
CA ARG A 94 0.15 -10.73 6.13
C ARG A 94 -0.33 -10.10 4.83
N TYR A 95 -1.00 -8.94 4.89
CA TYR A 95 -1.44 -8.26 3.68
C TYR A 95 -0.28 -7.60 2.92
N PHE A 96 0.88 -7.43 3.58
CA PHE A 96 2.09 -6.95 2.92
C PHE A 96 2.82 -8.02 2.10
N PHE A 97 2.49 -9.31 2.24
CA PHE A 97 3.11 -10.37 1.42
C PHE A 97 2.96 -10.17 -0.09
N LEU A 98 1.83 -9.61 -0.53
CA LEU A 98 1.66 -9.28 -1.94
C LEU A 98 2.64 -8.17 -2.36
N ALA A 99 2.83 -7.17 -1.50
CA ALA A 99 3.76 -6.08 -1.75
C ALA A 99 5.22 -6.58 -1.72
N ASP A 100 5.57 -7.50 -0.83
CA ASP A 100 6.90 -8.12 -0.72
C ASP A 100 7.29 -8.78 -2.06
N ILE A 101 6.45 -9.69 -2.56
CA ILE A 101 6.67 -10.39 -3.84
C ILE A 101 6.78 -9.40 -5.01
N LEU A 102 5.86 -8.42 -5.08
CA LEU A 102 5.88 -7.42 -6.14
C LEU A 102 7.09 -6.49 -6.05
N SER A 103 7.59 -6.21 -4.85
CA SER A 103 8.76 -5.36 -4.63
C SER A 103 10.05 -6.04 -5.10
N ILE A 104 10.19 -7.35 -4.84
CA ILE A 104 11.28 -8.16 -5.38
C ILE A 104 11.23 -8.15 -6.90
N LEU A 105 10.06 -8.41 -7.50
CA LEU A 105 9.91 -8.38 -8.95
C LEU A 105 10.25 -7.00 -9.53
N PHE A 106 9.83 -5.93 -8.85
CA PHE A 106 10.13 -4.55 -9.24
C PHE A 106 11.63 -4.25 -9.20
N ALA A 107 12.37 -4.78 -8.22
CA ALA A 107 13.82 -4.62 -8.15
C ALA A 107 14.55 -5.27 -9.34
N PHE A 108 14.03 -6.35 -9.91
CA PHE A 108 14.60 -6.97 -11.12
C PHE A 108 14.39 -6.11 -12.38
N TYR A 109 13.21 -5.51 -12.54
CA TYR A 109 12.93 -4.62 -13.68
C TYR A 109 13.64 -3.26 -13.54
N PHE A 110 13.77 -2.76 -12.30
CA PHE A 110 14.39 -1.47 -12.01
C PHE A 110 15.47 -1.61 -10.94
N PRO A 111 16.69 -2.10 -11.28
CA PRO A 111 17.75 -2.34 -10.31
C PRO A 111 18.19 -1.07 -9.57
N ARG A 112 17.99 0.11 -10.16
CA ARG A 112 18.20 1.41 -9.50
C ARG A 112 17.34 1.60 -8.24
N TYR A 113 16.20 0.93 -8.15
CA TYR A 113 15.25 1.02 -7.04
C TYR A 113 15.23 -0.24 -6.17
N LEU A 114 16.30 -1.06 -6.22
CA LEU A 114 16.44 -2.27 -5.40
C LEU A 114 16.29 -1.99 -3.90
N TRP A 115 16.71 -0.80 -3.45
CA TRP A 115 16.52 -0.35 -2.07
C TRP A 115 15.05 -0.38 -1.62
N VAL A 116 14.08 -0.22 -2.53
CA VAL A 116 12.65 -0.28 -2.17
C VAL A 116 12.25 -1.69 -1.75
N ALA A 117 12.72 -2.71 -2.47
CA ALA A 117 12.48 -4.10 -2.10
C ALA A 117 13.12 -4.42 -0.74
N ILE A 118 14.36 -3.99 -0.52
CA ILE A 118 15.04 -4.18 0.78
C ILE A 118 14.24 -3.53 1.91
N VAL A 119 13.78 -2.29 1.74
CA VAL A 119 13.03 -1.58 2.77
C VAL A 119 11.71 -2.28 3.09
N VAL A 120 10.97 -2.69 2.06
CA VAL A 120 9.67 -3.36 2.22
C VAL A 120 9.85 -4.71 2.94
N GLU A 121 10.82 -5.52 2.53
CA GLU A 121 11.12 -6.81 3.15
C GLU A 121 11.60 -6.68 4.60
N ILE A 122 12.48 -5.72 4.89
CA ILE A 122 12.93 -5.46 6.27
C ILE A 122 11.74 -5.02 7.13
N CYS A 123 10.86 -4.15 6.62
CA CYS A 123 9.66 -3.74 7.36
C CYS A 123 8.73 -4.94 7.61
N SER A 124 8.51 -5.79 6.60
CA SER A 124 7.69 -7.00 6.72
C SER A 124 8.26 -7.96 7.76
N LEU A 125 9.56 -8.27 7.67
CA LEU A 125 10.23 -9.18 8.59
C LEU A 125 10.27 -8.67 10.04
N LEU A 126 10.56 -7.38 10.24
CA LEU A 126 10.52 -6.76 11.58
C LEU A 126 9.10 -6.66 12.14
N SER A 127 8.09 -6.57 11.28
CA SER A 127 6.68 -6.63 11.68
C SER A 127 6.29 -8.00 12.26
N TYR A 128 6.95 -9.08 11.81
CA TYR A 128 6.78 -10.44 12.33
C TYR A 128 7.56 -10.72 13.62
N ALA A 129 8.56 -9.91 13.95
CA ALA A 129 9.42 -10.12 15.12
C ALA A 129 8.65 -10.28 16.44
N PRO A 130 7.60 -9.49 16.75
CA PRO A 130 6.83 -9.65 17.99
C PRO A 130 6.13 -11.01 18.08
N MET A 131 5.67 -11.54 16.95
CA MET A 131 5.01 -12.85 16.88
C MET A 131 6.02 -14.00 16.99
N LEU A 132 7.19 -13.87 16.37
CA LEU A 132 8.19 -14.95 16.31
C LEU A 132 9.11 -14.99 17.52
N LEU A 133 9.47 -13.83 18.07
CA LEU A 133 10.46 -13.67 19.15
C LEU A 133 9.81 -13.29 20.49
N GLY A 134 8.51 -12.96 20.49
CA GLY A 134 7.79 -12.51 21.69
C GLY A 134 8.15 -11.10 22.15
N ASP A 135 8.99 -10.38 21.41
CA ASP A 135 9.43 -9.02 21.74
C ASP A 135 9.52 -8.13 20.49
N THR A 136 9.28 -6.83 20.68
CA THR A 136 9.37 -5.82 19.63
C THR A 136 10.81 -5.35 19.48
N VAL A 137 11.56 -5.93 18.53
CA VAL A 137 12.95 -5.49 18.22
C VAL A 137 12.97 -4.03 17.75
N VAL A 138 11.96 -3.63 16.96
CA VAL A 138 11.76 -2.25 16.50
C VAL A 138 10.30 -1.87 16.68
N SER A 139 10.04 -0.65 17.14
CA SER A 139 8.66 -0.18 17.29
C SER A 139 7.92 -0.15 15.94
N LEU A 140 6.69 -0.69 15.91
CA LEU A 140 5.83 -0.70 14.71
C LEU A 140 5.53 0.72 14.20
N LYS A 141 5.54 1.71 15.10
CA LYS A 141 5.44 3.13 14.78
C LYS A 141 6.57 3.60 13.86
N VAL A 142 7.82 3.25 14.15
CA VAL A 142 8.96 3.60 13.30
C VAL A 142 8.87 2.89 11.94
N LEU A 143 8.51 1.61 11.92
CA LEU A 143 8.27 0.88 10.67
C LEU A 143 7.21 1.56 9.80
N SER A 144 6.11 2.03 10.40
CA SER A 144 5.04 2.72 9.65
C SER A 144 5.52 4.02 8.98
N ILE A 145 6.50 4.73 9.57
CA ILE A 145 7.09 5.92 8.96
C ILE A 145 7.98 5.52 7.79
N VAL A 146 8.83 4.51 7.98
CA VAL A 146 9.74 4.00 6.94
C VAL A 146 8.96 3.51 5.72
N LEU A 147 7.92 2.72 5.97
CA LEU A 147 7.03 2.22 4.92
C LEU A 147 6.24 3.36 4.25
N GLY A 148 5.77 4.34 5.04
CA GLY A 148 5.13 5.55 4.52
C GLY A 148 6.05 6.35 3.58
N ALA A 149 7.34 6.45 3.90
CA ALA A 149 8.33 7.10 3.03
C ALA A 149 8.55 6.32 1.73
N ALA A 150 8.59 4.98 1.78
CA ALA A 150 8.67 4.13 0.59
C ALA A 150 7.43 4.28 -0.31
N ILE A 151 6.23 4.31 0.28
CA ILE A 151 4.97 4.56 -0.43
C ILE A 151 4.97 5.93 -1.09
N TRP A 152 5.37 6.97 -0.36
CA TRP A 152 5.47 8.32 -0.91
C TRP A 152 6.43 8.37 -2.10
N PHE A 153 7.56 7.67 -2.03
CA PHE A 153 8.49 7.55 -3.13
C PHE A 153 7.86 6.83 -4.34
N MET A 154 7.14 5.73 -4.11
CA MET A 154 6.43 5.00 -5.16
C MET A 154 5.36 5.84 -5.84
N VAL A 155 4.59 6.63 -5.08
CA VAL A 155 3.61 7.58 -5.62
C VAL A 155 4.28 8.68 -6.42
N ARG A 156 5.42 9.22 -5.94
CA ARG A 156 6.23 10.20 -6.70
C ARG A 156 6.74 9.62 -8.01
N LEU A 157 7.21 8.36 -7.99
CA LEU A 157 7.64 7.66 -9.19
C LEU A 157 6.47 7.44 -10.14
N HIS A 158 5.29 7.06 -9.62
CA HIS A 158 4.07 6.92 -10.42
C HIS A 158 3.72 8.23 -11.12
N ILE A 159 3.70 9.36 -10.41
CA ILE A 159 3.40 10.65 -11.03
C ILE A 159 4.43 11.00 -12.13
N LYS A 160 5.72 10.76 -11.90
CA LYS A 160 6.77 11.04 -12.90
C LYS A 160 6.64 10.16 -14.15
N THR A 161 6.38 8.87 -13.98
CA THR A 161 6.22 7.93 -15.10
C THR A 161 4.95 8.22 -15.90
N PHE A 162 3.85 8.54 -15.23
CA PHE A 162 2.53 8.69 -15.85
C PHE A 162 2.22 10.12 -16.34
N TYR A 163 2.94 11.13 -15.85
CA TYR A 163 2.86 12.52 -16.30
C TYR A 163 4.26 13.06 -16.56
N PRO A 164 4.96 12.58 -17.60
CA PRO A 164 6.27 13.11 -17.96
C PRO A 164 6.12 14.60 -18.24
N LYS A 165 6.93 15.43 -17.57
CA LYS A 165 6.98 16.87 -17.88
C LYS A 165 7.32 17.01 -19.36
N SER A 166 6.42 17.62 -20.13
CA SER A 166 6.72 18.08 -21.48
C SER A 166 7.86 19.08 -21.36
N ASN A 167 9.09 18.66 -21.66
CA ASN A 167 10.21 19.55 -21.85
C ASN A 167 9.95 20.35 -23.14
N SER A 168 9.20 21.44 -23.03
CA SER A 168 9.25 22.54 -24.01
C SER A 168 10.47 23.40 -23.69
N GLY A 169 11.65 22.88 -23.97
CA GLY A 169 12.82 23.73 -24.23
C GLY A 169 12.70 24.27 -25.65
N PRO A 170 12.99 25.55 -25.92
CA PRO A 170 12.81 26.13 -27.25
C PRO A 170 13.71 25.40 -28.26
N SER A 171 13.08 25.01 -29.36
CA SER A 171 13.70 24.47 -30.57
C SER A 171 14.85 25.38 -31.03
N GLN A 172 16.09 24.90 -30.91
CA GLN A 172 17.25 25.49 -31.57
C GLN A 172 17.27 25.19 -33.08
N GLU A 173 16.20 25.54 -33.79
CA GLU A 173 16.08 25.36 -35.25
C GLU A 173 15.93 26.70 -36.01
N THR A 174 16.50 27.79 -35.50
CA THR A 174 16.55 29.06 -36.26
C THR A 174 17.89 29.78 -36.12
N LEU A 175 19.00 29.06 -36.32
CA LEU A 175 20.32 29.66 -36.57
C LEU A 175 21.03 28.93 -37.73
N ILE A 176 20.37 28.87 -38.88
CA ILE A 176 21.06 28.89 -40.17
C ILE A 176 20.41 30.03 -40.97
N VAL A 177 21.25 30.83 -41.64
CA VAL A 177 20.94 32.01 -42.48
C VAL A 177 20.93 33.36 -41.77
N LYS A 178 22.12 33.88 -41.49
CA LYS A 178 22.57 35.19 -42.00
C LYS A 178 24.08 35.28 -42.06
#